data_AF-A0A2K0T0L7-F1
#
_entry.id   AF-A0A2K0T0L7-F1
#
_cell.length_a   1.000
_cell.length_b   1.000
_cell.length_c   1.000
_cell.angle_alpha   90.00
_cell.angle_beta   90.00
_cell.angle_gamma   90.00
#
_symmetry.space_group_name_H-M   'P 1'
#
loop_
_entity.id
_entity.type
_entity.pdbx_description
1 polymer ?
#
loop_
_entity_poly.entity_id
_entity_poly.type
_entity_poly.pdbx_seq_one_letter_code
_entity_poly.pdbx_strand_id
1 'polypeptide(L)'
;MSTIASSRNPPAPLRRTPSGTPTSSARPSSDISRSTVTSPVLGASQPATGAKRSSNRAALREYYNLRAAAAAGSSPTTPRIIEASDSEVPASEIDAPDFNLDEYLQRIVAESSLQDLLKLYTRVLGEIRALDAEKKALVYDNYSKLITATETIRKMRASMDPLNPMATTLDPAIAHIYSQASAIQESMRKSVPSPDSEEGKTREAQQQRQRTRQLAIEVLATPERLQALVKEGRFEEARRQWEMPRKLLEAWKEKGVGGDDVQACIDEGDAAIALTRTRSPVPEARAPNDGRRYGPLQSNMPPAMKQ
;
A
#
# COMPACT_ATOMS: atom_id res chain seq x y z
N MET A 1 -89.66 16.84 47.25
CA MET A 1 -88.89 18.08 47.52
C MET A 1 -87.83 18.20 46.43
N SER A 2 -87.89 19.32 45.70
CA SER A 2 -86.87 19.97 44.86
C SER A 2 -86.17 19.17 43.75
N THR A 3 -86.46 19.31 42.44
CA THR A 3 -86.32 20.46 41.50
C THR A 3 -84.84 20.76 41.18
N ILE A 4 -84.32 20.54 39.96
CA ILE A 4 -84.15 21.48 38.81
C ILE A 4 -83.04 20.84 37.94
N ALA A 5 -82.93 20.85 36.61
CA ALA A 5 -83.71 21.23 35.42
C ALA A 5 -83.02 20.49 34.24
N SER A 6 -83.73 19.87 33.29
CA SER A 6 -84.23 20.45 32.02
C SER A 6 -83.17 21.29 31.28
N SER A 7 -82.90 21.14 29.98
CA SER A 7 -83.76 20.73 28.86
C SER A 7 -82.86 20.44 27.63
N ARG A 8 -83.08 19.34 26.88
CA ARG A 8 -83.93 19.26 25.65
C ARG A 8 -83.16 19.61 24.35
N ASN A 9 -82.76 18.55 23.64
CA ASN A 9 -83.01 18.21 22.21
C ASN A 9 -83.53 19.33 21.26
N PRO A 10 -83.50 19.16 19.91
CA PRO A 10 -82.52 18.62 18.92
C PRO A 10 -82.48 19.65 17.72
N PRO A 11 -82.46 19.34 16.39
CA PRO A 11 -81.75 18.37 15.53
C PRO A 11 -80.84 19.05 14.45
N ALA A 12 -80.20 18.26 13.58
CA ALA A 12 -79.40 18.63 12.37
C ALA A 12 -80.21 19.44 11.30
N PRO A 13 -79.72 19.92 10.11
CA PRO A 13 -78.50 19.54 9.33
C PRO A 13 -77.85 20.64 8.40
N LEU A 14 -76.92 20.23 7.50
CA LEU A 14 -76.53 20.82 6.17
C LEU A 14 -75.70 22.14 6.02
N ARG A 15 -74.53 21.95 5.34
CA ARG A 15 -74.02 22.64 4.12
C ARG A 15 -73.62 24.13 4.17
N ARG A 16 -72.34 24.42 3.89
CA ARG A 16 -71.89 25.51 2.96
C ARG A 16 -70.39 25.43 2.61
N THR A 17 -70.09 25.38 1.32
CA THR A 17 -68.83 25.85 0.74
C THR A 17 -68.81 27.38 0.71
N PRO A 18 -67.63 28.02 0.71
CA PRO A 18 -67.34 28.90 -0.41
C PRO A 18 -65.94 28.73 -1.01
N SER A 19 -65.92 28.90 -2.33
CA SER A 19 -64.77 29.24 -3.16
C SER A 19 -63.96 30.40 -2.58
N GLY A 20 -62.64 30.25 -2.57
CA GLY A 20 -61.67 31.31 -2.27
C GLY A 20 -60.26 30.79 -2.42
N THR A 21 -59.59 31.15 -3.52
CA THR A 21 -58.14 30.97 -3.70
C THR A 21 -57.37 31.85 -2.70
N PRO A 22 -56.37 31.31 -2.00
CA PRO A 22 -55.20 32.11 -1.65
C PRO A 22 -54.00 31.72 -2.51
N THR A 23 -53.71 32.63 -3.44
CA THR A 23 -52.38 32.90 -3.98
C THR A 23 -51.40 33.27 -2.86
N SER A 24 -50.10 33.27 -3.18
CA SER A 24 -48.97 33.85 -2.41
C SER A 24 -48.32 32.89 -1.39
N SER A 25 -47.18 32.28 -1.74
CA SER A 25 -45.82 32.82 -1.57
C SER A 25 -45.35 32.85 -0.11
N ALA A 26 -44.93 31.68 0.38
CA ALA A 26 -44.00 31.59 1.50
C ALA A 26 -42.56 31.53 0.95
N ARG A 27 -42.05 32.68 0.48
CA ARG A 27 -40.60 32.91 0.39
C ARG A 27 -40.14 33.43 1.77
N PRO A 28 -39.23 32.75 2.47
CA PRO A 28 -38.50 33.39 3.55
C PRO A 28 -37.52 34.38 2.92
N SER A 29 -37.80 35.67 3.11
CA SER A 29 -36.81 36.72 2.93
C SER A 29 -35.72 36.55 3.97
N SER A 30 -34.46 36.49 3.54
CA SER A 30 -33.32 36.74 4.40
C SER A 30 -32.32 37.53 3.57
N ASP A 31 -32.14 38.78 3.98
CA ASP A 31 -31.27 39.80 3.42
C ASP A 31 -29.94 39.26 2.88
N ILE A 32 -29.69 39.50 1.59
CA ILE A 32 -28.34 39.51 1.02
C ILE A 32 -27.78 40.92 1.29
N SER A 33 -26.99 41.04 2.35
CA SER A 33 -26.01 42.12 2.46
C SER A 33 -24.75 41.71 1.70
N ARG A 34 -24.46 42.43 0.63
CA ARG A 34 -23.18 42.37 -0.11
C ARG A 34 -22.10 43.15 0.65
N SER A 35 -20.99 42.49 0.99
CA SER A 35 -19.63 43.07 0.87
C SER A 35 -18.51 42.06 1.15
N THR A 36 -17.72 41.82 0.11
CA THR A 36 -16.25 41.76 0.03
C THR A 36 -15.41 41.16 1.17
N VAL A 37 -14.61 40.16 0.79
CA VAL A 37 -13.21 39.87 1.20
C VAL A 37 -12.86 40.07 2.67
N THR A 38 -12.68 38.97 3.40
CA THR A 38 -11.56 38.70 4.33
C THR A 38 -11.78 37.32 4.95
N SER A 39 -10.79 36.43 4.85
CA SER A 39 -10.75 35.18 5.62
C SER A 39 -10.84 35.48 7.12
N PRO A 40 -11.49 34.59 7.89
CA PRO A 40 -10.74 34.08 9.04
C PRO A 40 -10.86 32.57 9.20
N VAL A 41 -9.71 31.97 9.52
CA VAL A 41 -9.60 30.77 10.36
C VAL A 41 -10.37 31.01 11.66
N LEU A 42 -11.06 29.98 12.17
CA LEU A 42 -11.07 29.57 13.58
C LEU A 42 -12.17 28.51 13.84
N GLY A 43 -11.84 27.57 14.73
CA GLY A 43 -12.77 27.17 15.79
C GLY A 43 -13.53 25.86 15.58
N ALA A 44 -12.99 24.80 16.16
CA ALA A 44 -13.74 23.59 16.47
C ALA A 44 -15.01 23.91 17.27
N SER A 45 -16.16 23.54 16.70
CA SER A 45 -17.37 23.15 17.45
C SER A 45 -18.28 22.38 16.49
N GLN A 46 -18.17 21.05 16.54
CA GLN A 46 -19.08 20.15 15.83
C GLN A 46 -20.45 20.15 16.54
N PRO A 47 -21.57 20.25 15.80
CA PRO A 47 -22.77 19.54 16.19
C PRO A 47 -22.92 18.29 15.31
N ALA A 48 -23.28 17.19 15.97
CA ALA A 48 -23.64 15.92 15.36
C ALA A 48 -24.73 16.12 14.29
N THR A 49 -24.40 15.85 13.02
CA THR A 49 -25.36 15.94 11.88
C THR A 49 -25.63 14.60 11.20
N GLY A 50 -25.24 13.48 11.81
CA GLY A 50 -25.50 12.13 11.28
C GLY A 50 -26.98 11.83 11.05
N ALA A 51 -27.86 12.31 11.93
CA ALA A 51 -29.31 12.07 11.84
C ALA A 51 -29.98 12.83 10.67
N LYS A 52 -29.57 14.09 10.43
CA LYS A 52 -30.19 14.96 9.39
C LYS A 52 -29.81 14.57 7.95
N ARG A 53 -28.75 13.77 7.76
CA ARG A 53 -28.23 13.40 6.43
C ARG A 53 -28.78 12.06 5.95
N SER A 54 -28.93 11.09 6.87
CA SER A 54 -29.74 9.88 6.62
C SER A 54 -31.20 10.25 6.35
N SER A 55 -31.75 11.22 7.10
CA SER A 55 -33.09 11.75 6.83
C SER A 55 -33.19 12.43 5.47
N ASN A 56 -32.13 13.06 4.95
CA ASN A 56 -32.15 13.66 3.61
C ASN A 56 -32.18 12.57 2.51
N ARG A 57 -31.38 11.51 2.66
CA ARG A 57 -31.45 10.33 1.76
C ARG A 57 -32.79 9.60 1.86
N ALA A 58 -33.41 9.57 3.04
CA ALA A 58 -34.74 9.01 3.26
C ALA A 58 -35.86 9.90 2.68
N ALA A 59 -35.78 11.21 2.88
CA ALA A 59 -36.72 12.20 2.35
C ALA A 59 -36.72 12.19 0.81
N LEU A 60 -35.56 12.00 0.17
CA LEU A 60 -35.48 11.82 -1.28
C LEU A 60 -36.17 10.53 -1.76
N ARG A 61 -36.08 9.43 -0.99
CA ARG A 61 -36.80 8.19 -1.32
C ARG A 61 -38.32 8.35 -1.19
N GLU A 62 -38.75 9.13 -0.20
CA GLU A 62 -40.16 9.41 0.08
C GLU A 62 -40.75 10.38 -0.94
N TYR A 63 -40.06 11.48 -1.26
CA TYR A 63 -40.47 12.46 -2.28
C TYR A 63 -40.68 11.83 -3.66
N TYR A 64 -39.86 10.84 -4.00
CA TYR A 64 -39.95 10.12 -5.28
C TYR A 64 -40.79 8.84 -5.22
N ASN A 65 -41.45 8.53 -4.09
CA ASN A 65 -42.30 7.34 -3.91
C ASN A 65 -41.64 6.01 -4.32
N LEU A 66 -40.30 5.92 -4.30
CA LEU A 66 -39.56 4.72 -4.75
C LEU A 66 -39.86 3.50 -3.86
N ARG A 67 -40.35 3.73 -2.64
CA ARG A 67 -40.83 2.68 -1.73
C ARG A 67 -42.11 2.01 -2.27
N ALA A 68 -43.02 2.76 -2.89
CA ALA A 68 -44.23 2.22 -3.49
C ALA A 68 -43.94 1.45 -4.79
N ALA A 69 -42.95 1.91 -5.57
CA ALA A 69 -42.47 1.21 -6.77
C ALA A 69 -41.75 -0.11 -6.43
N ALA A 70 -40.96 -0.14 -5.34
CA ALA A 70 -40.30 -1.37 -4.87
C ALA A 70 -41.27 -2.40 -4.27
N ALA A 71 -42.39 -1.95 -3.68
CA ALA A 71 -43.44 -2.83 -3.17
C ALA A 71 -44.32 -3.46 -4.27
N ALA A 72 -44.27 -2.92 -5.49
CA ALA A 72 -44.99 -3.42 -6.66
C ALA A 72 -44.22 -4.51 -7.46
N GLY A 73 -43.17 -5.11 -6.87
CA GLY A 73 -42.59 -6.36 -7.38
C GLY A 73 -41.36 -6.24 -8.30
N SER A 74 -40.71 -5.08 -8.40
CA SER A 74 -39.39 -4.98 -9.06
C SER A 74 -38.27 -5.09 -8.01
N SER A 75 -37.58 -6.23 -7.99
CA SER A 75 -36.47 -6.51 -7.07
C SER A 75 -35.26 -5.61 -7.38
N PRO A 76 -34.60 -5.00 -6.37
CA PRO A 76 -33.44 -4.14 -6.61
C PRO A 76 -32.19 -5.01 -6.81
N THR A 77 -31.86 -5.29 -8.07
CA THR A 77 -30.55 -5.85 -8.40
C THR A 77 -29.50 -4.74 -8.29
N THR A 78 -28.46 -4.98 -7.51
CA THR A 78 -27.25 -4.16 -7.39
C THR A 78 -26.70 -3.77 -8.77
N PRO A 79 -26.40 -2.49 -9.08
CA PRO A 79 -25.84 -2.16 -10.37
C PRO A 79 -24.34 -2.42 -10.36
N ARG A 80 -23.94 -3.47 -11.07
CA ARG A 80 -22.62 -3.56 -11.72
C ARG A 80 -22.54 -2.36 -12.67
N ILE A 81 -21.37 -1.75 -12.79
CA ILE A 81 -21.10 -0.70 -13.79
C ILE A 81 -21.38 -1.31 -15.16
N ILE A 82 -22.51 -0.94 -15.77
CA ILE A 82 -22.87 -1.30 -17.13
C ILE A 82 -22.47 -0.09 -17.97
N GLU A 83 -21.34 -0.23 -18.65
CA GLU A 83 -21.07 0.52 -19.88
C GLU A 83 -22.31 0.40 -20.76
N ALA A 84 -22.79 1.54 -21.27
CA ALA A 84 -23.97 1.64 -22.13
C ALA A 84 -23.88 0.63 -23.27
N SER A 85 -24.49 -0.55 -23.08
CA SER A 85 -24.84 -1.47 -24.13
C SER A 85 -26.32 -1.23 -24.38
N ASP A 86 -26.62 -0.95 -25.65
CA ASP A 86 -27.91 -0.57 -26.21
C ASP A 86 -29.10 -1.16 -25.46
N SER A 87 -30.07 -0.29 -25.15
CA SER A 87 -31.40 -0.69 -24.74
C SER A 87 -31.97 -1.62 -25.81
N GLU A 88 -32.17 -2.90 -25.49
CA GLU A 88 -32.68 -3.96 -26.39
C GLU A 88 -34.16 -3.75 -26.79
N VAL A 89 -34.69 -2.54 -26.58
CA VAL A 89 -36.01 -2.12 -27.04
C VAL A 89 -35.82 -1.45 -28.40
N PRO A 90 -36.34 -2.02 -29.50
CA PRO A 90 -36.27 -1.37 -30.80
C PRO A 90 -36.89 0.03 -30.70
N ALA A 91 -36.16 1.04 -31.18
CA ALA A 91 -36.63 2.43 -31.18
C ALA A 91 -38.03 2.50 -31.78
N SER A 92 -38.99 3.02 -31.02
CA SER A 92 -40.35 3.19 -31.48
C SER A 92 -40.39 4.28 -32.55
N GLU A 93 -41.37 4.25 -33.45
CA GLU A 93 -41.60 5.35 -34.41
C GLU A 93 -41.81 6.71 -33.71
N ILE A 94 -42.26 6.68 -32.45
CA ILE A 94 -42.44 7.84 -31.58
C ILE A 94 -41.10 8.41 -31.05
N ASP A 95 -40.06 7.59 -31.00
CA ASP A 95 -38.73 7.97 -30.50
C ASP A 95 -37.84 8.59 -31.59
N ALA A 96 -38.34 8.71 -32.82
CA ALA A 96 -37.61 9.30 -33.93
C ALA A 96 -37.38 10.82 -33.72
N PRO A 97 -36.20 11.35 -34.06
CA PRO A 97 -35.88 12.77 -33.85
C PRO A 97 -36.77 13.72 -34.67
N ASP A 98 -37.29 13.26 -35.81
CA ASP A 98 -38.18 14.01 -36.71
C ASP A 98 -39.67 13.65 -36.51
N PHE A 99 -40.04 13.13 -35.33
CA PHE A 99 -41.41 12.69 -35.05
C PHE A 99 -42.43 13.83 -35.17
N ASN A 100 -43.41 13.66 -36.05
CA ASN A 100 -44.54 14.58 -36.21
C ASN A 100 -45.82 13.98 -35.60
N LEU A 101 -46.26 14.59 -34.49
CA LEU A 101 -47.44 14.15 -33.76
C LEU A 101 -48.72 14.22 -34.61
N ASP A 102 -48.89 15.26 -35.42
CA ASP A 102 -50.13 15.50 -36.16
C ASP A 102 -50.32 14.49 -37.30
N GLU A 103 -49.26 14.17 -38.03
CA GLU A 103 -49.27 13.16 -39.10
C GLU A 103 -49.49 11.75 -38.52
N TYR A 104 -48.81 11.44 -37.42
CA TYR A 104 -48.95 10.16 -36.72
C TYR A 104 -50.37 9.96 -36.16
N LEU A 105 -50.97 10.99 -35.55
CA LEU A 105 -52.34 10.93 -35.05
C LEU A 105 -53.35 10.80 -36.19
N GLN A 106 -53.20 11.56 -37.28
CA GLN A 106 -54.09 11.44 -38.44
C GLN A 106 -54.06 10.03 -39.02
N ARG A 107 -52.87 9.43 -39.14
CA ARG A 107 -52.69 8.05 -39.60
C ARG A 107 -53.38 7.05 -38.67
N ILE A 108 -53.13 7.14 -37.36
CA ILE A 108 -53.72 6.21 -36.39
C ILE A 108 -55.24 6.32 -36.35
N VAL A 109 -55.79 7.53 -36.36
CA VAL A 109 -57.25 7.72 -36.31
C VAL A 109 -57.92 7.23 -37.60
N ALA A 110 -57.24 7.33 -38.75
CA ALA A 110 -57.75 6.83 -40.02
C ALA A 110 -57.65 5.30 -40.17
N GLU A 111 -56.60 4.68 -39.64
CA GLU A 111 -56.28 3.25 -39.88
C GLU A 111 -56.71 2.32 -38.73
N SER A 112 -56.88 2.83 -37.50
CA SER A 112 -57.14 1.99 -36.32
C SER A 112 -58.59 2.02 -35.84
N SER A 113 -59.03 0.92 -35.21
CA SER A 113 -60.34 0.85 -34.56
C SER A 113 -60.33 1.56 -33.20
N LEU A 114 -61.50 1.98 -32.70
CA LEU A 114 -61.63 2.58 -31.37
C LEU A 114 -61.03 1.70 -30.25
N GLN A 115 -61.17 0.38 -30.38
CA GLN A 115 -60.62 -0.56 -29.41
C GLN A 115 -59.09 -0.52 -29.40
N ASP A 116 -58.47 -0.40 -30.58
CA ASP A 116 -57.01 -0.34 -30.70
C ASP A 116 -56.47 1.01 -30.23
N LEU A 117 -57.20 2.10 -30.46
CA LEU A 117 -56.87 3.41 -29.90
C LEU A 117 -56.90 3.40 -28.36
N LEU A 118 -57.86 2.69 -27.75
CA LEU A 118 -57.96 2.59 -26.29
C LEU A 118 -56.82 1.73 -25.70
N LYS A 119 -56.44 0.64 -26.38
CA LYS A 119 -55.24 -0.15 -26.03
C LYS A 119 -53.98 0.71 -26.15
N LEU A 120 -53.84 1.49 -27.22
CA LEU A 120 -52.70 2.39 -27.41
C LEU A 120 -52.64 3.45 -26.30
N TYR A 121 -53.77 4.07 -25.95
CA TYR A 121 -53.86 5.03 -24.85
C TYR A 121 -53.39 4.42 -23.52
N THR A 122 -53.90 3.23 -23.17
CA THR A 122 -53.52 2.56 -21.92
C THR A 122 -52.04 2.14 -21.90
N ARG A 123 -51.50 1.72 -23.05
CA ARG A 123 -50.06 1.43 -23.22
C ARG A 123 -49.21 2.69 -23.00
N VAL A 124 -49.48 3.77 -23.73
CA VAL A 124 -48.74 5.03 -23.63
C VAL A 124 -48.83 5.60 -22.22
N LEU A 125 -50.00 5.51 -21.57
CA LEU A 125 -50.17 5.93 -20.18
C LEU A 125 -49.31 5.09 -19.21
N GLY A 126 -49.15 3.80 -19.50
CA GLY A 126 -48.22 2.92 -18.79
C GLY A 126 -46.77 3.32 -18.99
N GLU A 127 -46.36 3.56 -20.23
CA GLU A 127 -45.01 3.99 -20.61
C GLU A 127 -44.65 5.33 -19.97
N ILE A 128 -45.54 6.32 -19.98
CA ILE A 128 -45.33 7.62 -19.31
C ILE A 128 -45.05 7.44 -17.81
N ARG A 129 -45.82 6.56 -17.14
CA ARG A 129 -45.61 6.28 -15.70
C ARG A 129 -44.31 5.52 -15.45
N ALA A 130 -43.95 4.59 -16.33
CA ALA A 130 -42.69 3.86 -16.26
C ALA A 130 -41.48 4.80 -16.44
N LEU A 131 -41.52 5.68 -17.45
CA LEU A 131 -40.48 6.69 -17.70
C LEU A 131 -40.37 7.70 -16.55
N ASP A 132 -41.48 8.12 -15.95
CA ASP A 132 -41.43 8.98 -14.76
C ASP A 132 -40.79 8.24 -13.56
N ALA A 133 -41.11 6.96 -13.36
CA ALA A 133 -40.49 6.15 -12.32
C ALA A 133 -38.98 5.95 -12.57
N GLU A 134 -38.59 5.69 -13.81
CA GLU A 134 -37.19 5.55 -14.22
C GLU A 134 -36.41 6.85 -14.02
N LYS A 135 -36.95 7.98 -14.49
CA LYS A 135 -36.37 9.31 -14.25
C LYS A 135 -36.13 9.55 -12.77
N LYS A 136 -37.11 9.24 -11.92
CA LYS A 136 -36.99 9.37 -10.46
C LYS A 136 -35.91 8.45 -9.88
N ALA A 137 -35.82 7.21 -10.37
CA ALA A 137 -34.79 6.26 -9.97
C ALA A 137 -33.38 6.73 -10.37
N LEU A 138 -33.20 7.25 -11.59
CA LEU A 138 -31.95 7.82 -12.07
C LEU A 138 -31.49 9.01 -11.23
N VAL A 139 -32.41 9.94 -10.95
CA VAL A 139 -32.14 11.10 -10.09
C VAL A 139 -31.72 10.63 -8.70
N TYR A 140 -32.44 9.67 -8.12
CA TYR A 140 -32.11 9.12 -6.81
C TYR A 140 -30.72 8.45 -6.79
N ASP A 141 -30.41 7.63 -7.77
CA ASP A 141 -29.12 6.95 -7.87
C ASP A 141 -27.97 7.95 -8.03
N ASN A 142 -28.12 8.95 -8.91
CA ASN A 142 -27.12 9.99 -9.11
C ASN A 142 -26.87 10.80 -7.83
N TYR A 143 -27.92 11.28 -7.15
CA TYR A 143 -27.76 12.00 -5.89
C TYR A 143 -27.22 11.10 -4.78
N SER A 144 -27.64 9.84 -4.70
CA SER A 144 -27.11 8.89 -3.71
C SER A 144 -25.62 8.63 -3.93
N LYS A 145 -25.17 8.53 -5.19
CA LYS A 145 -23.76 8.41 -5.56
C LYS A 145 -22.97 9.66 -5.18
N LEU A 146 -23.46 10.86 -5.51
CA LEU A 146 -22.82 12.14 -5.13
C LEU A 146 -22.70 12.30 -3.61
N ILE A 147 -23.75 11.97 -2.86
CA ILE A 147 -23.73 12.01 -1.39
C ILE A 147 -22.69 11.02 -0.84
N THR A 148 -22.60 9.83 -1.42
CA THR A 148 -21.64 8.80 -0.98
C THR A 148 -20.20 9.19 -1.32
N ALA A 149 -19.97 9.76 -2.50
CA ALA A 149 -18.66 10.26 -2.92
C ALA A 149 -18.18 11.41 -2.01
N THR A 150 -19.06 12.37 -1.72
CA THR A 150 -18.75 13.48 -0.80
C THR A 150 -18.47 12.99 0.62
N GLU A 151 -19.18 11.96 1.11
CA GLU A 151 -18.88 11.34 2.40
C GLU A 151 -17.54 10.60 2.39
N THR A 152 -17.21 9.93 1.28
CA THR A 152 -15.91 9.27 1.11
C THR A 152 -14.77 10.29 1.17
N ILE A 153 -14.89 11.43 0.48
CA ILE A 153 -13.92 12.53 0.54
C ILE A 153 -13.80 13.08 1.97
N ARG A 154 -14.92 13.26 2.67
CA ARG A 154 -14.93 13.72 4.07
C ARG A 154 -14.20 12.74 4.98
N LYS A 155 -14.45 11.43 4.83
CA LYS A 155 -13.78 10.38 5.59
C LYS A 155 -12.28 10.33 5.27
N MET A 156 -11.90 10.41 4.00
CA MET A 156 -10.51 10.46 3.56
C MET A 156 -9.77 11.66 4.16
N ARG A 157 -10.41 12.84 4.19
CA ARG A 157 -9.84 14.03 4.83
C ARG A 157 -9.67 13.85 6.33
N ALA A 158 -10.70 13.32 7.01
CA ALA A 158 -10.66 13.03 8.43
C ALA A 158 -9.67 11.91 8.80
N SER A 159 -9.30 11.01 7.88
CA SER A 159 -8.23 10.03 8.06
C SER A 159 -6.84 10.57 7.68
N MET A 160 -6.76 11.65 6.90
CA MET A 160 -5.50 12.34 6.59
C MET A 160 -5.12 13.34 7.68
N ASP A 161 -6.09 14.02 8.30
CA ASP A 161 -5.85 14.89 9.47
C ASP A 161 -5.09 14.18 10.62
N PRO A 162 -5.33 12.89 10.96
CA PRO A 162 -4.55 12.14 11.93
C PRO A 162 -3.22 11.58 11.40
N LEU A 163 -2.74 11.95 10.21
CA LEU A 163 -1.32 11.75 9.85
C LEU A 163 -0.43 12.89 10.36
N ASN A 164 -1.01 14.03 10.76
CA ASN A 164 -0.29 15.07 11.49
C ASN A 164 0.26 14.61 12.86
N PRO A 165 -0.43 13.83 13.71
CA PRO A 165 0.13 13.34 14.97
C PRO A 165 1.31 12.37 14.81
N MET A 166 1.44 11.67 13.67
CA MET A 166 2.66 10.89 13.37
C MET A 166 3.84 11.82 13.07
N ALA A 167 3.61 12.93 12.38
CA ALA A 167 4.62 13.98 12.22
C ALA A 167 4.95 14.64 13.58
N THR A 168 3.96 14.91 14.45
CA THR A 168 4.23 15.49 15.79
C THR A 168 4.90 14.54 16.78
N THR A 169 4.95 13.23 16.51
CA THR A 169 5.65 12.25 17.36
C THR A 169 7.07 11.96 16.86
N LEU A 170 7.35 12.22 15.58
CA LEU A 170 8.68 12.06 15.01
C LEU A 170 9.66 13.10 15.55
N ASP A 171 9.28 14.38 15.60
CA ASP A 171 10.12 15.46 16.12
C ASP A 171 10.63 15.21 17.56
N PRO A 172 9.77 14.87 18.55
CA PRO A 172 10.23 14.56 19.89
C PRO A 172 11.04 13.25 19.95
N ALA A 173 10.75 12.26 19.10
CA ALA A 173 11.55 11.04 19.02
C ALA A 173 12.98 11.33 18.51
N ILE A 174 13.11 12.15 17.47
CA ILE A 174 14.40 12.60 16.94
C ILE A 174 15.16 13.42 18.01
N ALA A 175 14.48 14.33 18.70
CA ALA A 175 15.07 15.08 19.80
C ALA A 175 15.58 14.17 20.93
N HIS A 176 14.83 13.12 21.26
CA HIS A 176 15.23 12.13 22.27
C HIS A 176 16.40 11.25 21.83
N ILE A 177 16.49 10.90 20.55
CA ILE A 177 17.65 10.19 20.00
C ILE A 177 18.89 11.09 20.05
N TYR A 178 18.75 12.37 19.69
CA TYR A 178 19.86 13.32 19.73
C TYR A 178 20.37 13.55 21.15
N SER A 179 19.47 13.65 22.14
CA SER A 179 19.87 13.81 23.54
C SER A 179 20.58 12.57 24.07
N GLN A 180 20.08 11.36 23.76
CA GLN A 180 20.75 10.10 24.12
C GLN A 180 22.11 9.97 23.44
N ALA A 181 22.21 10.25 22.15
CA ALA A 181 23.46 10.18 21.41
C ALA A 181 24.50 11.17 21.98
N SER A 182 24.07 12.38 22.32
CA SER A 182 24.93 13.38 22.96
C SER A 182 25.38 12.94 24.36
N ALA A 183 24.49 12.33 25.16
CA ALA A 183 24.83 11.79 26.47
C ALA A 183 25.84 10.63 26.37
N ILE A 184 25.67 9.74 25.40
CA ILE A 184 26.63 8.67 25.11
C ILE A 184 27.97 9.26 24.69
N GLN A 185 27.97 10.22 23.75
CA GLN A 185 29.20 10.86 23.29
C GLN A 185 29.95 11.56 24.42
N GLU A 186 29.25 12.24 25.33
CA GLU A 186 29.83 12.88 26.50
C GLU A 186 30.38 11.85 27.49
N SER A 187 29.67 10.73 27.70
CA SER A 187 30.17 9.62 28.53
C SER A 187 31.43 8.98 27.93
N MET A 188 31.48 8.81 26.60
CA MET A 188 32.64 8.30 25.89
C MET A 188 33.81 9.28 25.99
N ARG A 189 33.58 10.58 25.78
CA ARG A 189 34.59 11.64 25.94
C ARG A 189 35.14 11.70 27.36
N LYS A 190 34.33 11.46 28.39
CA LYS A 190 34.80 11.38 29.79
C LYS A 190 35.60 10.11 30.07
N SER A 191 35.22 8.98 29.45
CA SER A 191 35.90 7.70 29.64
C SER A 191 37.23 7.59 28.88
N VAL A 192 37.38 8.33 27.78
CA VAL A 192 38.58 8.38 26.95
C VAL A 192 39.36 9.65 27.31
N PRO A 193 40.49 9.54 28.03
CA PRO A 193 41.36 10.68 28.27
C PRO A 193 41.79 11.28 26.93
N SER A 194 42.02 12.60 26.90
CA SER A 194 42.56 13.27 25.70
C SER A 194 43.80 12.53 25.20
N PRO A 195 43.95 12.27 23.89
CA PRO A 195 45.11 11.57 23.32
C PRO A 195 46.43 12.27 23.65
N ASP A 196 46.40 13.59 23.87
CA ASP A 196 47.58 14.39 24.21
C ASP A 196 47.97 14.33 25.69
N SER A 197 47.13 13.74 26.56
CA SER A 197 47.45 13.52 27.97
C SER A 197 48.50 12.41 28.13
N GLU A 198 49.40 12.55 29.10
CA GLU A 198 50.41 11.52 29.42
C GLU A 198 49.76 10.16 29.79
N GLU A 199 48.56 10.19 30.36
CA GLU A 199 47.74 8.98 30.59
C GLU A 199 47.21 8.35 29.30
N GLY A 200 46.95 9.15 28.27
CA GLY A 200 46.55 8.70 26.94
C GLY A 200 47.71 7.97 26.25
N LYS A 201 48.88 8.64 26.16
CA LYS A 201 50.10 8.07 25.56
C LYS A 201 50.55 6.76 26.23
N THR A 202 50.46 6.69 27.56
CA THR A 202 50.82 5.46 28.30
C THR A 202 49.84 4.31 28.04
N ARG A 203 48.53 4.58 27.97
CA ARG A 203 47.52 3.59 27.58
C ARG A 203 47.71 3.10 26.15
N GLU A 204 47.97 4.01 25.21
CA GLU A 204 48.25 3.66 23.81
C GLU A 204 49.52 2.81 23.69
N ALA A 205 50.59 3.19 24.39
CA ALA A 205 51.82 2.40 24.43
C ALA A 205 51.59 0.99 25.03
N GLN A 206 50.76 0.87 26.07
CA GLN A 206 50.38 -0.42 26.65
C GLN A 206 49.55 -1.26 25.66
N GLN A 207 48.56 -0.68 25.00
CA GLN A 207 47.77 -1.39 23.98
C GLN A 207 48.66 -1.85 22.82
N GLN A 208 49.61 -1.01 22.39
CA GLN A 208 50.55 -1.36 21.33
C GLN A 208 51.48 -2.51 21.75
N ARG A 209 51.96 -2.51 23.00
CA ARG A 209 52.73 -3.62 23.59
C ARG A 209 51.91 -4.91 23.68
N GLN A 210 50.63 -4.83 24.02
CA GLN A 210 49.75 -6.00 24.07
C GLN A 210 49.53 -6.59 22.68
N ARG A 211 49.23 -5.76 21.67
CA ARG A 211 49.06 -6.20 20.28
C ARG A 211 50.32 -6.85 19.73
N THR A 212 51.48 -6.20 19.93
CA THR A 212 52.78 -6.76 19.50
C THR A 212 53.10 -8.07 20.20
N ARG A 213 52.79 -8.20 21.50
CA ARG A 213 52.91 -9.46 22.23
C ARG A 213 52.00 -10.56 21.70
N GLN A 214 50.74 -10.25 21.39
CA GLN A 214 49.81 -11.22 20.81
C GLN A 214 50.29 -11.72 19.45
N LEU A 215 50.76 -10.81 18.59
CA LEU A 215 51.36 -11.18 17.30
C LEU A 215 52.59 -12.07 17.49
N ALA A 216 53.45 -11.77 18.48
CA ALA A 216 54.59 -12.63 18.81
C ALA A 216 54.19 -14.03 19.25
N ILE A 217 53.15 -14.16 20.08
CA ILE A 217 52.62 -15.47 20.49
C ILE A 217 52.05 -16.22 19.29
N GLU A 218 51.28 -15.54 18.43
CA GLU A 218 50.68 -16.15 17.24
C GLU A 218 51.77 -16.68 16.29
N VAL A 219 52.78 -15.88 16.01
CA VAL A 219 53.91 -16.24 15.15
C VAL A 219 54.71 -17.41 15.75
N LEU A 220 54.97 -17.42 17.05
CA LEU A 220 55.69 -18.52 17.71
C LEU A 220 54.91 -19.85 17.66
N ALA A 221 53.57 -19.80 17.63
CA ALA A 221 52.71 -20.98 17.53
C ALA A 221 52.53 -21.50 16.08
N THR A 222 52.98 -20.75 15.07
CA THR A 222 52.87 -21.18 13.66
C THR A 222 53.63 -22.47 13.31
N PRO A 223 54.88 -22.74 13.73
CA PRO A 223 55.58 -23.98 13.38
C PRO A 223 54.85 -25.26 13.83
N GLU A 224 54.28 -25.28 15.04
CA GLU A 224 53.47 -26.42 15.51
C GLU A 224 52.23 -26.63 14.62
N ARG A 225 51.57 -25.52 14.24
CA ARG A 225 50.42 -25.55 13.33
C ARG A 225 50.81 -26.06 11.93
N LEU A 226 51.99 -25.69 11.43
CA LEU A 226 52.52 -26.19 10.17
C LEU A 226 52.77 -27.70 10.24
N GLN A 227 53.39 -28.19 11.32
CA GLN A 227 53.62 -29.63 11.50
C GLN A 227 52.31 -30.43 11.52
N ALA A 228 51.24 -29.89 12.11
CA ALA A 228 49.91 -30.51 12.05
C ALA A 228 49.37 -30.60 10.60
N LEU A 229 49.45 -29.50 9.83
CA LEU A 229 49.01 -29.48 8.42
C LEU A 229 49.83 -30.43 7.54
N VAL A 230 51.12 -30.60 7.83
CA VAL A 230 51.98 -31.56 7.15
C VAL A 230 51.58 -33.01 7.48
N LYS A 231 51.18 -33.30 8.72
CA LYS A 231 50.65 -34.64 9.10
C LYS A 231 49.33 -34.95 8.40
N GLU A 232 48.49 -33.94 8.18
CA GLU A 232 47.21 -34.05 7.47
C GLU A 232 47.34 -34.10 5.94
N GLY A 233 48.55 -33.90 5.39
CA GLY A 233 48.82 -33.94 3.95
C GLY A 233 48.47 -32.66 3.18
N ARG A 234 48.12 -31.56 3.88
CA ARG A 234 47.77 -30.26 3.27
C ARG A 234 49.00 -29.38 3.09
N PHE A 235 49.87 -29.79 2.18
CA PHE A 235 51.19 -29.19 1.98
C PHE A 235 51.17 -27.76 1.41
N GLU A 236 50.23 -27.47 0.52
CA GLU A 236 50.13 -26.14 -0.12
C GLU A 236 49.63 -25.08 0.86
N GLU A 237 48.65 -25.43 1.70
CA GLU A 237 48.11 -24.55 2.75
C GLU A 237 49.17 -24.22 3.80
N ALA A 238 49.97 -25.21 4.20
CA ALA A 238 51.09 -25.01 5.12
C ALA A 238 52.10 -23.98 4.57
N ARG A 239 52.48 -24.09 3.28
CA ARG A 239 53.41 -23.12 2.66
C ARG A 239 52.87 -21.70 2.69
N ARG A 240 51.61 -21.51 2.29
CA ARG A 240 50.97 -20.18 2.27
C ARG A 240 50.87 -19.58 3.66
N GLN A 241 50.59 -20.39 4.69
CA GLN A 241 50.53 -19.93 6.07
C GLN A 241 51.91 -19.57 6.65
N TRP A 242 53.00 -20.14 6.12
CA TRP A 242 54.36 -19.84 6.58
C TRP A 242 54.98 -18.58 5.95
N GLU A 243 54.54 -18.17 4.75
CA GLU A 243 55.15 -17.05 4.02
C GLU A 243 55.18 -15.72 4.79
N MET A 244 54.07 -15.37 5.46
CA MET A 244 53.95 -14.10 6.18
C MET A 244 54.64 -14.12 7.56
N PRO A 245 54.45 -15.13 8.42
CA PRO A 245 55.19 -15.29 9.67
C PRO A 245 56.70 -15.36 9.46
N ARG A 246 57.16 -16.06 8.42
CA ARG A 246 58.59 -16.15 8.08
C ARG A 246 59.19 -14.78 7.77
N LYS A 247 58.56 -13.99 6.91
CA LYS A 247 59.03 -12.62 6.60
C LYS A 247 59.08 -11.74 7.84
N LEU A 248 58.11 -11.91 8.75
CA LEU A 248 58.07 -11.17 10.00
C LEU A 248 59.20 -11.57 10.94
N LEU A 249 59.50 -12.87 11.07
CA LEU A 249 60.64 -13.38 11.84
C LEU A 249 61.99 -12.97 11.24
N GLU A 250 62.14 -12.98 9.91
CA GLU A 250 63.32 -12.46 9.21
C GLU A 250 63.51 -10.96 9.50
N ALA A 251 62.43 -10.17 9.45
CA ALA A 251 62.48 -8.75 9.81
C ALA A 251 62.77 -8.51 11.30
N TRP A 252 62.41 -9.44 12.20
CA TRP A 252 62.77 -9.37 13.62
C TRP A 252 64.24 -9.70 13.84
N LYS A 253 64.76 -10.71 13.14
CA LYS A 253 66.17 -11.07 13.13
C LYS A 253 67.05 -9.92 12.63
N GLU A 254 66.67 -9.27 11.52
CA GLU A 254 67.39 -8.10 10.98
C GLU A 254 67.42 -6.93 11.96
N LYS A 255 66.34 -6.76 12.74
CA LYS A 255 66.24 -5.72 13.77
C LYS A 255 66.88 -6.11 15.11
N GLY A 256 67.45 -7.31 15.22
CA GLY A 256 68.03 -7.85 16.46
C GLY A 256 67.00 -8.10 17.56
N VAL A 257 65.73 -8.30 17.21
CA VAL A 257 64.64 -8.55 18.14
C VAL A 257 64.44 -10.05 18.30
N GLY A 258 64.89 -10.59 19.44
CA GLY A 258 64.91 -12.03 19.72
C GLY A 258 66.17 -12.69 19.14
N GLY A 259 66.90 -13.38 20.02
CA GLY A 259 68.17 -14.04 19.68
C GLY A 259 67.94 -15.42 19.06
N ASP A 260 68.52 -16.44 19.69
CA ASP A 260 68.53 -17.81 19.18
C ASP A 260 67.12 -18.41 19.01
N ASP A 261 66.14 -17.98 19.82
CA ASP A 261 64.75 -18.46 19.76
C ASP A 261 64.06 -18.12 18.42
N VAL A 262 64.33 -16.94 17.84
CA VAL A 262 63.77 -16.53 16.55
C VAL A 262 64.37 -17.37 15.43
N GLN A 263 65.66 -17.69 15.51
CA GLN A 263 66.34 -18.54 14.55
C GLN A 263 65.82 -19.98 14.63
N ALA A 264 65.64 -20.51 15.84
CA ALA A 264 65.07 -21.84 16.06
C ALA A 264 63.66 -21.98 15.46
N CYS A 265 62.79 -20.96 15.60
CA CYS A 265 61.46 -20.98 14.99
C CYS A 265 61.51 -20.91 13.46
N ILE A 266 62.45 -20.16 12.88
CA ILE A 266 62.66 -20.13 11.42
C ILE A 266 63.10 -21.52 10.95
N ASP A 267 64.05 -22.13 11.63
CA ASP A 267 64.60 -23.44 11.26
C ASP A 267 63.57 -24.56 11.41
N GLU A 268 62.74 -24.53 12.46
CA GLU A 268 61.66 -25.49 12.67
C GLU A 268 60.54 -25.36 11.64
N GLY A 269 60.14 -24.13 11.31
CA GLY A 269 59.14 -23.88 10.27
C GLY A 269 59.66 -24.25 8.87
N ASP A 270 60.92 -23.95 8.57
CA ASP A 270 61.57 -24.34 7.31
C ASP A 270 61.78 -25.85 7.21
N ALA A 271 62.07 -26.55 8.31
CA ALA A 271 62.11 -28.00 8.37
C ALA A 271 60.72 -28.62 8.11
N ALA A 272 59.65 -28.04 8.69
CA ALA A 272 58.29 -28.46 8.44
C ALA A 272 57.91 -28.30 6.95
N ILE A 273 58.29 -27.18 6.31
CA ILE A 273 58.09 -26.99 4.87
C ILE A 273 58.99 -27.91 4.03
N ALA A 274 60.24 -28.17 4.43
CA ALA A 274 61.14 -29.09 3.72
C ALA A 274 60.59 -30.53 3.70
N LEU A 275 59.95 -30.98 4.79
CA LEU A 275 59.24 -32.26 4.86
C LEU A 275 58.09 -32.35 3.85
N THR A 276 57.45 -31.23 3.50
CA THR A 276 56.45 -31.21 2.42
C THR A 276 57.07 -31.45 1.05
N ARG A 277 58.32 -31.02 0.83
CA ARG A 277 59.02 -31.16 -0.45
C ARG A 277 59.51 -32.58 -0.68
N THR A 278 59.91 -33.27 0.38
CA THR A 278 60.36 -34.67 0.33
C THR A 278 59.20 -35.66 0.26
N ARG A 279 58.04 -35.30 0.80
CA ARG A 279 56.84 -36.16 0.85
C ARG A 279 55.79 -35.84 -0.22
N SER A 280 56.02 -34.80 -1.03
CA SER A 280 55.20 -34.51 -2.21
C SER A 280 55.42 -35.62 -3.26
N PRO A 281 54.36 -36.28 -3.73
CA PRO A 281 54.50 -37.28 -4.78
C PRO A 281 54.99 -36.58 -6.06
N VAL A 282 56.10 -37.09 -6.60
CA VAL A 282 56.61 -36.72 -7.93
C VAL A 282 55.47 -36.88 -8.95
N PRO A 283 55.17 -35.88 -9.81
CA PRO A 283 54.28 -36.10 -10.93
C PRO A 283 55.02 -37.02 -11.92
N GLU A 284 54.59 -38.28 -11.97
CA GLU A 284 55.17 -39.27 -12.87
C GLU A 284 55.03 -38.79 -14.33
N ALA A 285 56.17 -38.85 -15.01
CA ALA A 285 56.45 -38.18 -16.24
C ALA A 285 55.63 -38.73 -17.41
N ARG A 286 55.15 -37.78 -18.22
CA ARG A 286 54.77 -37.93 -19.62
C ARG A 286 55.83 -38.74 -20.39
N ALA A 287 55.43 -39.82 -21.03
CA ALA A 287 56.22 -40.58 -22.01
C ALA A 287 55.32 -40.93 -23.23
N PRO A 288 55.88 -41.15 -24.43
CA PRO A 288 55.52 -40.38 -25.61
C PRO A 288 54.51 -41.06 -26.53
N ASN A 289 53.88 -40.20 -27.34
CA ASN A 289 53.05 -40.50 -28.49
C ASN A 289 53.80 -41.40 -29.49
N ASP A 290 53.45 -42.69 -29.56
CA ASP A 290 53.89 -43.58 -30.62
C ASP A 290 52.76 -43.74 -31.64
N GLY A 291 52.92 -43.03 -32.76
CA GLY A 291 51.99 -43.07 -33.86
C GLY A 291 52.11 -44.37 -34.63
N ARG A 292 51.03 -45.17 -34.64
CA ARG A 292 50.72 -46.00 -35.81
C ARG A 292 49.25 -45.89 -36.20
N ARG A 293 49.11 -45.37 -37.42
CA ARG A 293 47.94 -45.45 -38.32
C ARG A 293 47.31 -46.84 -38.32
N TYR A 294 45.99 -46.88 -38.47
CA TYR A 294 45.19 -47.45 -39.59
C TYR A 294 43.76 -47.54 -39.05
N GLY A 295 42.85 -46.65 -39.44
CA GLY A 295 41.98 -46.88 -40.60
C GLY A 295 40.51 -46.66 -40.17
N PRO A 296 39.59 -46.38 -41.10
CA PRO A 296 38.55 -45.37 -40.90
C PRO A 296 37.14 -45.94 -40.72
N LEU A 297 36.16 -45.02 -40.58
CA LEU A 297 34.71 -45.18 -40.81
C LEU A 297 33.88 -45.59 -39.59
N GLN A 298 33.14 -44.65 -39.00
CA GLN A 298 31.74 -44.45 -39.38
C GLN A 298 31.10 -43.29 -38.59
N SER A 299 30.48 -42.42 -39.37
CA SER A 299 29.44 -41.48 -38.99
C SER A 299 28.32 -42.16 -38.19
N ASN A 300 27.94 -41.60 -37.03
CA ASN A 300 26.52 -41.48 -36.70
C ASN A 300 26.26 -40.46 -35.57
N MET A 301 25.70 -39.33 -35.98
CA MET A 301 24.73 -38.53 -35.24
C MET A 301 23.58 -38.26 -36.24
N PRO A 302 22.36 -37.86 -35.87
CA PRO A 302 21.65 -37.78 -34.56
C PRO A 302 20.24 -38.46 -34.76
N PRO A 303 19.07 -38.07 -34.18
CA PRO A 303 18.73 -37.08 -33.14
C PRO A 303 17.69 -37.54 -32.09
N ALA A 304 17.40 -36.59 -31.20
CA ALA A 304 16.31 -36.49 -30.22
C ALA A 304 14.98 -37.17 -30.58
N MET A 305 14.33 -37.77 -29.57
CA MET A 305 12.89 -37.65 -29.31
C MET A 305 12.50 -38.21 -27.93
N LYS A 306 11.85 -37.34 -27.14
CA LYS A 306 10.71 -37.57 -26.23
C LYS A 306 10.67 -38.86 -25.38
N GLN A 307 10.63 -38.67 -24.06
CA GLN A 307 9.40 -38.88 -23.27
C GLN A 307 9.31 -37.79 -22.20
#